data_AF-A0A7S3HCV1-F1
#
_entry.id   AF-A0A7S3HCV1-F1
#
_cell.length_a   1.000
_cell.length_b   1.000
_cell.length_c   1.000
_cell.angle_alpha   90.00
_cell.angle_beta   90.00
_cell.angle_gamma   90.00
#
_symmetry.space_group_name_H-M   'P 1'
#
loop_
_entity.id
_entity.type
_entity.pdbx_description
1 polymer ?
#
loop_
_entity_poly.entity_id
_entity_poly.type
_entity_poly.pdbx_seq_one_letter_code
_entity_poly.pdbx_strand_id
1 'polypeptide(L)'
;MSDKLTRVAIIKEDKCKPKKCRQECKRSCPVVRLGKECIEVNPNSKLAYISEELCIGCGICVKKCPFEAINIINLPKSLEKEQTHRYGPNSFKLHRLPMPRPGQVLGLVGTNGIGKSTALKILGGKQKPNLGKFETPPDWAEILVHFRGSELQNYFTRILEDNLKAIIKPQYVDHIPKAVKGNVNEIMTSKNERGNLEWALTELDLLHVRDRNVEVLSGGELQ
;
A
#
# COMPACT_ATOMS: atom_id res chain seq x y z
N MET A 1 -24.76 13.39 -20.23
CA MET A 1 -24.95 12.30 -19.24
C MET A 1 -23.94 12.53 -18.12
N SER A 2 -24.36 12.85 -16.90
CA SER A 2 -23.41 13.12 -15.82
C SER A 2 -22.62 11.85 -15.52
N ASP A 3 -21.29 11.93 -15.57
CA ASP A 3 -20.42 10.84 -15.13
C ASP A 3 -20.83 10.41 -13.72
N LYS A 4 -21.35 9.19 -13.61
CA LYS A 4 -21.82 8.62 -12.35
C LYS A 4 -20.57 8.40 -11.50
N LEU A 5 -20.28 9.28 -10.55
CA LEU A 5 -19.08 9.18 -9.71
C LEU A 5 -19.12 7.93 -8.82
N THR A 6 -17.98 7.27 -8.71
CA THR A 6 -17.76 6.18 -7.76
C THR A 6 -17.35 6.75 -6.43
N ARG A 7 -17.93 6.27 -5.34
CA ARG A 7 -17.65 6.77 -4.00
C ARG A 7 -16.86 5.73 -3.23
N VAL A 8 -15.76 6.16 -2.64
CA VAL A 8 -14.94 5.31 -1.78
C VAL A 8 -14.94 5.92 -0.39
N ALA A 9 -15.52 5.19 0.54
CA ALA A 9 -15.41 5.51 1.96
C ALA A 9 -14.20 4.74 2.52
N ILE A 10 -13.19 5.47 3.00
CA ILE A 10 -11.99 4.92 3.62
C ILE A 10 -12.06 5.16 5.13
N ILE A 11 -11.81 4.12 5.92
CA ILE A 11 -11.84 4.18 7.38
C ILE A 11 -10.45 3.85 7.91
N LYS A 12 -9.89 4.78 8.69
CA LYS A 12 -8.58 4.68 9.33
C LYS A 12 -8.70 3.83 10.60
N GLU A 13 -8.09 2.64 10.58
CA GLU A 13 -8.21 1.66 11.67
C GLU A 13 -7.58 2.12 12.99
N ASP A 14 -6.49 2.88 12.90
CA ASP A 14 -5.78 3.50 14.01
C ASP A 14 -6.67 4.50 14.76
N LYS A 15 -7.46 5.29 14.02
CA LYS A 15 -8.29 6.37 14.56
C LYS A 15 -9.71 5.95 14.91
N CYS A 16 -10.30 4.97 14.23
CA CYS A 16 -11.69 4.59 14.46
C CYS A 16 -11.86 3.88 15.81
N LYS A 17 -12.58 4.50 16.76
CA LYS A 17 -12.89 3.91 18.08
C LYS A 17 -14.40 3.94 18.37
N PRO A 18 -15.17 2.94 17.87
CA PRO A 18 -16.63 2.87 18.04
C PRO A 18 -17.13 2.96 19.49
N LYS A 19 -16.36 2.41 20.45
CA LYS A 19 -16.66 2.48 21.89
C LYS A 19 -16.68 3.91 22.44
N LYS A 20 -15.85 4.81 21.90
CA LYS A 20 -15.63 6.16 22.43
C LYS A 20 -16.38 7.26 21.66
N CYS A 21 -16.84 6.99 20.44
CA CYS A 21 -17.46 8.00 19.56
C CYS A 21 -19.00 8.00 19.57
N ARG A 22 -19.68 7.21 20.42
CA ARG A 22 -21.16 7.10 20.47
C ARG A 22 -21.82 6.77 19.12
N GLN A 23 -21.06 6.19 18.18
CA GLN A 23 -21.48 5.88 16.81
C GLN A 23 -22.09 7.08 16.05
N GLU A 24 -21.52 8.28 16.23
CA GLU A 24 -22.00 9.51 15.57
C GLU A 24 -22.08 9.40 14.04
N CYS A 25 -21.21 8.61 13.41
CA CYS A 25 -21.26 8.37 11.97
C CYS A 25 -22.60 7.74 11.53
N LYS A 26 -23.09 6.72 12.27
CA LYS A 26 -24.38 6.06 12.00
C LYS A 26 -25.56 6.99 12.31
N ARG A 27 -25.53 7.66 13.46
CA ARG A 27 -26.60 8.59 13.91
C ARG A 27 -26.79 9.79 12.99
N SER A 28 -25.69 10.36 12.50
CA SER A 28 -25.70 11.55 11.66
C SER A 28 -25.92 11.24 10.18
N CYS A 29 -25.86 9.98 9.75
CA CYS A 29 -25.99 9.62 8.34
C CYS A 29 -27.45 9.77 7.87
N PRO A 30 -27.73 10.60 6.85
CA PRO A 30 -29.09 10.82 6.37
C PRO A 30 -29.69 9.54 5.76
N VAL A 31 -28.87 8.70 5.11
CA VAL A 31 -29.32 7.44 4.51
C VAL A 31 -29.77 6.44 5.58
N VAL A 32 -29.08 6.42 6.73
CA VAL A 32 -29.48 5.61 7.88
C VAL A 32 -30.76 6.14 8.52
N ARG A 33 -30.92 7.46 8.60
CA ARG A 33 -32.17 8.09 9.10
C ARG A 33 -33.38 7.81 8.22
N LEU A 34 -33.16 7.49 6.94
CA LEU A 34 -34.19 7.04 5.99
C LEU A 34 -34.47 5.53 6.09
N GLY A 35 -33.85 4.81 7.04
CA GLY A 35 -34.09 3.38 7.28
C GLY A 35 -33.22 2.42 6.47
N LYS A 36 -32.20 2.90 5.74
CA LYS A 36 -31.27 2.04 4.98
C LYS A 36 -29.97 1.78 5.74
N GLU A 37 -29.41 0.59 5.63
CA GLU A 37 -28.18 0.19 6.31
C GLU A 37 -26.91 0.70 5.60
N CYS A 38 -26.77 2.01 5.45
CA CYS A 38 -25.59 2.60 4.82
C CYS A 38 -24.33 2.53 5.71
N ILE A 39 -24.50 2.58 7.04
CA ILE A 39 -23.39 2.52 8.00
C ILE A 39 -23.72 1.50 9.08
N GLU A 40 -22.88 0.49 9.18
CA GLU A 40 -22.96 -0.55 10.20
C GLU A 40 -21.87 -0.32 11.24
N VAL A 41 -22.26 -0.01 12.46
CA VAL A 41 -21.35 0.12 13.60
C VAL A 41 -22.10 -0.14 14.90
N ASN A 42 -21.50 -0.97 15.75
CA ASN A 42 -21.94 -1.23 17.12
C ASN A 42 -20.85 -0.80 18.11
N PRO A 43 -21.17 -0.58 19.40
CA PRO A 43 -20.17 -0.28 20.42
C PRO A 43 -19.07 -1.36 20.51
N ASN A 44 -19.42 -2.62 20.27
CA ASN A 44 -18.48 -3.75 20.31
C ASN A 44 -17.74 -3.95 18.98
N SER A 45 -18.12 -3.26 17.91
CA SER A 45 -17.43 -3.39 16.62
C SER A 45 -16.02 -2.84 16.72
N LYS A 46 -15.07 -3.53 16.06
CA LYS A 46 -13.68 -3.05 15.94
C LYS A 46 -13.60 -1.78 15.10
N LEU A 47 -14.34 -1.74 14.00
CA LEU A 47 -14.40 -0.64 13.04
C LEU A 47 -15.86 -0.37 12.64
N ALA A 48 -16.12 0.83 12.14
CA ALA A 48 -17.35 1.09 11.39
C ALA A 48 -17.22 0.53 9.96
N TYR A 49 -18.33 0.12 9.37
CA TYR A 49 -18.43 -0.26 7.96
C TYR A 49 -19.37 0.72 7.26
N ILE A 50 -19.02 1.15 6.05
CA ILE A 50 -19.81 2.07 5.23
C ILE A 50 -20.02 1.42 3.85
N SER A 51 -21.27 1.16 3.51
CA SER A 51 -21.65 0.64 2.19
C SER A 51 -21.36 1.69 1.11
N GLU A 52 -20.51 1.34 0.14
CA GLU A 52 -20.17 2.20 -1.01
C GLU A 52 -21.36 2.36 -1.97
N GLU A 53 -22.28 1.40 -2.00
CA GLU A 53 -23.47 1.41 -2.86
C GLU A 53 -24.57 2.32 -2.33
N LEU A 54 -24.82 2.26 -1.02
CA LEU A 54 -25.87 3.06 -0.36
C LEU A 54 -25.41 4.47 -0.02
N CYS A 55 -24.10 4.70 0.10
CA CYS A 55 -23.55 6.01 0.45
C CYS A 55 -23.78 7.04 -0.67
N ILE A 56 -24.44 8.14 -0.31
CA ILE A 56 -24.67 9.28 -1.23
C ILE A 56 -23.48 10.25 -1.31
N GLY A 57 -22.47 10.08 -0.46
CA GLY A 57 -21.27 10.93 -0.46
C GLY A 57 -21.46 12.32 0.17
N CYS A 58 -22.46 12.51 1.03
CA CYS A 58 -22.77 13.81 1.65
C CYS A 58 -21.67 14.36 2.59
N GLY A 59 -20.71 13.54 3.03
CA GLY A 59 -19.61 13.96 3.90
C GLY A 59 -20.00 14.28 5.36
N ILE A 60 -21.25 14.10 5.76
CA ILE A 60 -21.71 14.41 7.13
C ILE A 60 -20.98 13.55 8.17
N CYS A 61 -20.79 12.26 7.90
CA CYS A 61 -20.07 11.36 8.80
C CYS A 61 -18.59 11.73 8.95
N VAL A 62 -17.97 12.33 7.94
CA VAL A 62 -16.58 12.83 8.01
C VAL A 62 -16.50 13.99 9.00
N LYS A 63 -17.38 14.99 8.84
CA LYS A 63 -17.42 16.18 9.71
C LYS A 63 -17.82 15.87 11.15
N LYS A 64 -18.66 14.85 11.37
CA LYS A 64 -19.16 14.46 12.69
C LYS A 64 -18.28 13.44 13.40
N CYS A 65 -17.27 12.88 12.74
CA CYS A 65 -16.36 11.93 13.38
C CYS A 65 -15.42 12.66 14.34
N PRO A 66 -15.48 12.41 15.67
CA PRO A 66 -14.60 13.08 16.63
C PRO A 66 -13.12 12.68 16.50
N PHE A 67 -12.84 11.61 15.76
CA PHE A 67 -11.48 11.07 15.56
C PHE A 67 -10.97 11.28 14.13
N GLU A 68 -11.73 11.94 13.25
CA GLU A 68 -11.37 12.11 11.83
C GLU A 68 -10.96 10.78 11.16
N ALA A 69 -11.67 9.71 11.51
CA ALA A 69 -11.34 8.36 11.09
C ALA A 69 -11.93 8.01 9.72
N ILE A 70 -12.84 8.83 9.18
CA ILE A 70 -13.59 8.54 7.96
C ILE A 70 -13.18 9.55 6.89
N ASN A 71 -12.83 9.06 5.71
CA ASN A 71 -12.61 9.87 4.51
C ASN A 71 -13.57 9.41 3.42
N ILE A 72 -14.26 10.34 2.77
CA ILE A 72 -15.08 10.04 1.58
C ILE A 72 -14.41 10.69 0.39
N ILE A 73 -14.09 9.88 -0.62
CA ILE A 73 -13.48 10.32 -1.87
C ILE A 73 -14.45 10.00 -2.99
N ASN A 74 -14.78 11.02 -3.79
CA ASN A 74 -15.52 10.85 -5.04
C ASN A 74 -14.50 10.66 -6.15
N LEU A 75 -14.44 9.46 -6.72
CA LEU A 75 -13.58 9.11 -7.83
C LEU A 75 -14.37 9.12 -9.14
N PRO A 76 -13.74 9.52 -10.26
CA PRO A 76 -14.31 9.27 -11.58
C PRO A 76 -14.42 7.77 -11.83
N LYS A 77 -15.51 7.36 -12.48
CA LYS A 77 -15.84 5.95 -12.74
C LYS A 77 -14.81 5.21 -13.58
N SER A 78 -14.05 5.94 -14.39
CA SER A 78 -12.97 5.38 -15.21
C SER A 78 -11.92 4.62 -14.37
N LEU A 79 -11.73 5.01 -13.11
CA LEU A 79 -10.74 4.38 -12.22
C LEU A 79 -11.19 3.06 -11.61
N GLU A 80 -12.48 2.73 -11.57
CA GLU A 80 -12.95 1.44 -11.02
C GLU A 80 -12.41 0.25 -11.80
N LYS A 81 -12.39 0.36 -13.14
CA LYS A 81 -11.92 -0.70 -14.03
C LYS A 81 -10.42 -0.97 -13.90
N GLU A 82 -9.69 0.02 -13.42
CA GLU A 82 -8.24 -0.03 -13.29
C GLU A 82 -7.83 -0.39 -11.86
N GLN A 83 -8.69 -1.01 -11.05
CA GLN A 83 -8.36 -1.35 -9.67
C GLN A 83 -7.36 -2.52 -9.61
N THR A 84 -6.12 -2.25 -9.17
CA THR A 84 -5.06 -3.26 -9.02
C THR A 84 -5.14 -4.00 -7.67
N HIS A 85 -5.35 -3.28 -6.57
CA HIS A 85 -5.29 -3.90 -5.24
C HIS A 85 -6.16 -3.19 -4.20
N ARG A 86 -6.70 -3.96 -3.24
CA ARG A 86 -7.45 -3.46 -2.08
C ARG A 86 -7.24 -4.39 -0.89
N TYR A 87 -7.02 -3.86 0.32
CA TYR A 87 -6.78 -4.69 1.51
C TYR A 87 -8.06 -5.23 2.17
N GLY A 88 -9.18 -4.56 1.98
CA GLY A 88 -10.44 -4.90 2.62
C GLY A 88 -11.56 -3.87 2.41
N PRO A 89 -12.74 -4.09 3.00
CA PRO A 89 -13.83 -3.12 2.94
C PRO A 89 -13.40 -1.80 3.59
N ASN A 90 -13.83 -0.69 3.00
CA ASN A 90 -13.44 0.67 3.43
C ASN A 90 -11.93 0.91 3.63
N SER A 91 -11.08 0.15 2.94
CA SER A 91 -9.64 0.39 2.90
C SER A 91 -9.22 1.14 1.64
N PHE A 92 -7.94 1.51 1.59
CA PHE A 92 -7.31 2.13 0.42
C PHE A 92 -7.43 1.23 -0.83
N LYS A 93 -7.77 1.84 -1.96
CA LYS A 93 -7.80 1.20 -3.29
C LYS A 93 -6.61 1.71 -4.10
N LEU A 94 -5.78 0.78 -4.56
CA LEU A 94 -4.73 1.06 -5.54
C LEU A 94 -5.31 0.84 -6.93
N HIS A 95 -5.30 1.87 -7.77
CA HIS A 95 -5.77 1.79 -9.14
C HIS A 95 -4.63 1.39 -10.07
N ARG A 96 -3.84 2.34 -10.57
CA ARG A 96 -2.75 2.03 -11.52
C ARG A 96 -1.47 1.60 -10.83
N LEU A 97 -0.63 0.88 -11.56
CA LEU A 97 0.77 0.67 -11.23
C LEU A 97 1.66 1.43 -12.21
N PRO A 98 2.74 2.07 -11.75
CA PRO A 98 3.74 2.62 -12.64
C PRO A 98 4.59 1.48 -13.21
N MET A 99 5.00 1.60 -14.48
CA MET A 99 5.79 0.58 -15.17
C MET A 99 7.27 0.96 -15.17
N PRO A 100 8.18 0.13 -14.60
CA PRO A 100 9.61 0.38 -14.65
C PRO A 100 10.19 -0.01 -16.02
N ARG A 101 10.87 0.92 -16.69
CA ARG A 101 11.55 0.68 -17.97
C ARG A 101 13.03 0.33 -17.76
N PRO A 102 13.55 -0.72 -18.41
CA PRO A 102 14.99 -1.02 -18.36
C PRO A 102 15.85 0.17 -18.76
N GLY A 103 16.94 0.40 -18.03
CA GLY A 103 17.85 1.52 -18.29
C GLY A 103 17.34 2.90 -17.84
N GLN A 104 16.16 2.99 -17.23
CA GLN A 104 15.59 4.24 -16.76
C GLN A 104 15.26 4.19 -15.27
N VAL A 105 15.39 5.33 -14.59
CA VAL A 105 14.96 5.49 -13.20
C VAL A 105 13.53 6.02 -13.18
N LEU A 106 12.62 5.24 -12.60
CA LEU A 106 11.23 5.62 -12.38
C LEU A 106 11.08 6.33 -11.03
N GLY A 107 10.81 7.64 -11.06
CA GLY A 107 10.49 8.42 -9.86
C GLY A 107 9.02 8.26 -9.44
N LEU A 108 8.77 7.94 -8.16
CA LEU A 108 7.42 7.82 -7.61
C LEU A 108 7.20 8.85 -6.48
N VAL A 109 6.46 9.91 -6.79
CA VAL A 109 6.20 11.02 -5.86
C VAL A 109 4.71 11.08 -5.52
N GLY A 110 4.40 11.38 -4.26
CA GLY A 110 3.02 11.54 -3.79
C GLY A 110 2.95 11.64 -2.27
N THR A 111 1.77 11.89 -1.72
CA THR A 111 1.56 11.96 -0.27
C THR A 111 1.70 10.58 0.41
N ASN A 112 1.83 10.57 1.72
CA ASN A 112 1.81 9.31 2.49
C ASN A 112 0.40 8.69 2.43
N GLY A 113 0.35 7.37 2.30
CA GLY A 113 -0.93 6.63 2.22
C GLY A 113 -1.57 6.59 0.82
N ILE A 114 -0.92 7.12 -0.22
CA ILE A 114 -1.39 7.04 -1.62
C ILE A 114 -1.04 5.70 -2.31
N GLY A 115 -0.47 4.74 -1.58
CA GLY A 115 -0.16 3.40 -2.10
C GLY A 115 1.23 3.21 -2.72
N LYS A 116 2.17 4.15 -2.55
CA LYS A 116 3.55 4.03 -3.08
C LYS A 116 4.24 2.73 -2.65
N SER A 117 4.26 2.46 -1.34
CA SER A 117 4.88 1.26 -0.79
C SER A 117 4.15 -0.02 -1.23
N THR A 118 2.83 0.04 -1.43
CA THR A 118 2.04 -1.09 -1.97
C THR A 118 2.39 -1.35 -3.44
N ALA A 119 2.52 -0.31 -4.26
CA ALA A 119 2.94 -0.43 -5.65
C ALA A 119 4.33 -1.06 -5.77
N LEU A 120 5.30 -0.63 -4.94
CA LEU A 120 6.64 -1.23 -4.89
C LEU A 120 6.62 -2.70 -4.47
N LYS A 121 5.78 -3.08 -3.49
CA LYS A 121 5.62 -4.49 -3.08
C LYS A 121 5.04 -5.36 -4.18
N ILE A 122 4.10 -4.83 -4.95
CA ILE A 122 3.49 -5.54 -6.08
C ILE A 122 4.48 -5.69 -7.22
N LEU A 123 5.14 -4.60 -7.62
CA LEU A 123 6.18 -4.63 -8.64
C LEU A 123 7.34 -5.54 -8.24
N GLY A 124 7.69 -5.58 -6.96
CA GLY A 124 8.75 -6.47 -6.48
C GLY A 124 8.32 -7.92 -6.24
N GLY A 125 7.12 -8.33 -6.65
CA GLY A 125 6.63 -9.70 -6.50
C GLY A 125 6.39 -10.15 -5.05
N LYS A 126 6.56 -9.26 -4.06
CA LYS A 126 6.34 -9.57 -2.64
C LYS A 126 4.86 -9.63 -2.26
N GLN A 127 3.99 -9.03 -3.09
CA GLN A 127 2.54 -9.00 -2.87
C GLN A 127 1.81 -9.16 -4.20
N LYS A 128 0.94 -10.17 -4.31
CA LYS A 128 0.11 -10.39 -5.49
C LYS A 128 -1.00 -9.31 -5.57
N PRO A 129 -1.25 -8.67 -6.73
CA PRO A 129 -2.41 -7.80 -6.89
C PRO A 129 -3.68 -8.66 -6.80
N ASN A 130 -4.75 -8.13 -6.19
CA ASN A 130 -5.98 -8.89 -6.00
C ASN A 130 -7.16 -8.35 -6.83
N LEU A 131 -6.90 -7.34 -7.67
CA LEU A 131 -7.89 -6.72 -8.55
C LEU A 131 -9.15 -6.24 -7.82
N GLY A 132 -9.01 -5.94 -6.52
CA GLY A 132 -10.13 -5.58 -5.66
C GLY A 132 -10.91 -6.72 -5.03
N LYS A 133 -10.67 -7.96 -5.45
CA LYS A 133 -11.23 -9.17 -4.84
C LYS A 133 -10.39 -9.57 -3.62
N PHE A 134 -10.63 -8.95 -2.47
CA PHE A 134 -9.86 -9.22 -1.25
C PHE A 134 -10.33 -10.46 -0.48
N GLU A 135 -11.59 -10.88 -0.65
CA GLU A 135 -12.13 -12.10 -0.02
C GLU A 135 -11.70 -13.36 -0.78
N THR A 136 -11.69 -13.28 -2.11
CA THR A 136 -11.28 -14.37 -3.01
C THR A 136 -10.23 -13.86 -4.00
N PRO A 137 -8.97 -13.69 -3.57
CA PRO A 137 -7.91 -13.16 -4.42
C PRO A 137 -7.65 -14.05 -5.66
N PRO A 138 -7.61 -13.49 -6.88
CA PRO A 138 -7.39 -14.23 -8.11
C PRO A 138 -5.98 -14.79 -8.20
N ASP A 139 -5.79 -15.85 -8.97
CA ASP A 139 -4.46 -16.39 -9.29
C ASP A 139 -3.73 -15.61 -10.37
N TRP A 140 -2.43 -15.90 -10.54
CA TRP A 140 -1.58 -15.21 -11.51
C TRP A 140 -2.13 -15.31 -12.94
N ALA A 141 -2.75 -16.43 -13.31
CA ALA A 141 -3.40 -16.58 -14.61
C ALA A 141 -4.49 -15.52 -14.84
N GLU A 142 -5.39 -15.31 -13.88
CA GLU A 142 -6.43 -14.28 -13.94
C GLU A 142 -5.84 -12.86 -13.96
N ILE A 143 -4.79 -12.62 -13.19
CA ILE A 143 -4.11 -11.33 -13.13
C ILE A 143 -3.46 -10.99 -14.48
N LEU A 144 -2.78 -11.94 -15.10
CA LEU A 144 -2.17 -11.76 -16.42
C LEU A 144 -3.22 -11.52 -17.51
N VAL A 145 -4.39 -12.15 -17.41
CA VAL A 145 -5.54 -11.88 -18.29
C VAL A 145 -6.06 -10.46 -18.09
N HIS A 146 -6.15 -9.98 -16.84
CA HIS A 146 -6.59 -8.61 -16.55
C HIS A 146 -5.64 -7.56 -17.15
N PHE A 147 -4.33 -7.78 -17.09
CA PHE A 147 -3.33 -6.89 -17.66
C PHE A 147 -3.05 -7.15 -19.15
N ARG A 148 -3.83 -7.99 -19.83
CA ARG A 148 -3.56 -8.40 -21.21
C ARG A 148 -3.45 -7.19 -22.15
N GLY A 149 -2.38 -7.15 -22.95
CA GLY A 149 -2.11 -6.07 -23.88
C GLY A 149 -1.49 -4.81 -23.25
N SER A 150 -1.09 -4.88 -21.97
CA SER A 150 -0.33 -3.83 -21.29
C SER A 150 1.13 -4.24 -21.09
N GLU A 151 2.02 -3.26 -20.90
CA GLU A 151 3.43 -3.49 -20.55
C GLU A 151 3.59 -4.25 -19.20
N LEU A 152 2.61 -4.12 -18.30
CA LEU A 152 2.61 -4.81 -17.00
C LEU A 152 2.43 -6.31 -17.14
N GLN A 153 1.73 -6.80 -18.17
CA GLN A 153 1.62 -8.24 -18.44
C GLN A 153 3.01 -8.84 -18.63
N ASN A 154 3.80 -8.26 -19.54
CA ASN A 154 5.16 -8.72 -19.82
C ASN A 154 6.03 -8.65 -18.57
N TYR A 155 5.89 -7.60 -17.76
CA TYR A 155 6.63 -7.46 -16.51
C TYR A 155 6.29 -8.56 -15.50
N PHE A 156 5.01 -8.87 -15.28
CA PHE A 156 4.60 -9.93 -14.37
C PHE A 156 4.99 -11.33 -14.88
N THR A 157 4.92 -11.56 -16.19
CA THR A 157 5.44 -12.79 -16.81
C THR A 157 6.93 -12.96 -16.52
N ARG A 158 7.75 -11.91 -16.65
CA ARG A 158 9.18 -11.96 -16.30
C ARG A 158 9.46 -12.23 -14.83
N ILE A 159 8.60 -11.75 -13.93
CA ILE A 159 8.72 -12.05 -12.49
C ILE A 159 8.46 -13.54 -12.22
N LEU A 160 7.53 -14.15 -12.95
CA LEU A 160 7.12 -15.54 -12.75
C LEU A 160 8.03 -16.54 -13.48
N GLU A 161 8.44 -16.23 -14.70
CA GLU A 161 9.16 -17.16 -15.60
C GLU A 161 10.66 -16.87 -15.61
N ASP A 162 11.07 -15.60 -15.77
CA ASP A 162 12.48 -15.22 -15.94
C ASP A 162 13.23 -15.04 -14.60
N ASN A 163 12.64 -15.46 -13.47
CA ASN A 163 13.20 -15.32 -12.13
C ASN A 163 13.70 -13.90 -11.83
N LEU A 164 13.02 -12.87 -12.34
CA LEU A 164 13.38 -11.49 -12.05
C LEU A 164 13.22 -11.21 -10.55
N LYS A 165 14.34 -11.21 -9.82
CA LYS A 165 14.39 -10.92 -8.38
C LYS A 165 14.50 -9.42 -8.17
N ALA A 166 13.39 -8.80 -7.80
CA ALA A 166 13.40 -7.42 -7.34
C ALA A 166 13.96 -7.33 -5.92
N ILE A 167 14.95 -6.46 -5.72
CA ILE A 167 15.47 -6.09 -4.41
C ILE A 167 14.76 -4.81 -3.97
N ILE A 168 14.21 -4.82 -2.76
CA ILE A 168 13.52 -3.66 -2.17
C ILE A 168 14.30 -3.25 -0.93
N LYS A 169 14.79 -1.99 -0.91
CA LYS A 169 15.30 -1.39 0.31
C LYS A 169 14.15 -1.16 1.30
N PRO A 170 14.19 -1.71 2.53
CA PRO A 170 13.18 -1.48 3.54
C PRO A 170 12.98 0.01 3.80
N GLN A 171 11.72 0.43 3.98
CA GLN A 171 11.40 1.83 4.27
C GLN A 171 11.81 2.24 5.70
N TYR A 172 11.81 1.31 6.64
CA TYR A 172 12.15 1.55 8.04
C TYR A 172 13.54 0.98 8.35
N VAL A 173 14.56 1.83 8.35
CA VAL A 173 15.94 1.42 8.65
C VAL A 173 16.12 0.97 10.09
N ASP A 174 15.35 1.52 11.02
CA ASP A 174 15.41 1.18 12.45
C ASP A 174 15.09 -0.29 12.76
N HIS A 175 14.51 -1.00 11.80
CA HIS A 175 14.21 -2.43 11.93
C HIS A 175 15.38 -3.32 11.49
N ILE A 176 16.37 -2.77 10.79
CA ILE A 176 17.52 -3.53 10.27
C ILE A 176 18.36 -4.15 11.41
N PRO A 177 18.73 -3.41 12.49
CA PRO A 177 19.54 -4.00 13.57
C PRO A 177 18.81 -5.10 14.36
N LYS A 178 17.47 -5.12 14.29
CA LYS A 178 16.67 -6.20 14.90
C LYS A 178 16.67 -7.47 14.04
N ALA A 179 16.80 -7.32 12.73
CA ALA A 179 16.73 -8.42 11.78
C ALA A 179 18.11 -9.02 11.45
N VAL A 180 19.17 -8.22 11.53
CA VAL A 180 20.52 -8.62 11.16
C VAL A 180 21.49 -8.19 12.26
N LYS A 181 22.28 -9.15 12.74
CA LYS A 181 23.35 -8.94 13.72
C LYS A 181 24.69 -9.34 13.13
N GLY A 182 25.75 -8.66 13.56
CA GLY A 182 27.12 -8.95 13.14
C GLY A 182 27.82 -7.73 12.55
N ASN A 183 29.00 -8.00 11.99
CA ASN A 183 29.88 -7.00 11.40
C ASN A 183 29.39 -6.64 9.99
N VAL A 184 29.45 -5.35 9.64
CA VAL A 184 29.07 -4.84 8.31
C VAL A 184 29.81 -5.58 7.20
N ASN A 185 31.12 -5.81 7.35
CA ASN A 185 31.91 -6.47 6.31
C ASN A 185 31.43 -7.90 6.02
N GLU A 186 31.13 -8.68 7.07
CA GLU A 186 30.65 -10.06 6.93
C GLU A 186 29.29 -10.11 6.23
N ILE A 187 28.37 -9.24 6.66
CA ILE A 187 27.03 -9.15 6.09
C ILE A 187 27.10 -8.75 4.62
N MET A 188 27.86 -7.70 4.30
CA MET A 188 28.00 -7.21 2.93
C MET A 188 28.67 -8.25 2.03
N THR A 189 29.71 -8.93 2.51
CA THR A 189 30.38 -10.01 1.77
C THR A 189 29.43 -11.18 1.51
N SER A 190 28.61 -11.56 2.49
CA SER A 190 27.62 -12.63 2.34
C SER A 190 26.51 -12.32 1.32
N LYS A 191 26.27 -11.03 1.03
CA LYS A 191 25.22 -10.55 0.11
C LYS A 191 25.77 -9.99 -1.21
N ASN A 192 27.09 -10.01 -1.40
CA ASN A 192 27.73 -9.49 -2.60
C ASN A 192 27.64 -10.50 -3.75
N GLU A 193 26.56 -10.40 -4.53
CA GLU A 193 26.36 -11.23 -5.73
C GLU A 193 27.01 -10.64 -7.00
N ARG A 194 27.35 -9.34 -7.00
CA ARG A 194 27.80 -8.60 -8.20
C ARG A 194 29.29 -8.29 -8.25
N GLY A 195 30.05 -8.66 -7.21
CA GLY A 195 31.49 -8.42 -7.12
C GLY A 195 31.87 -6.93 -7.01
N ASN A 196 30.92 -6.04 -6.69
CA ASN A 196 31.11 -4.58 -6.73
C ASN A 196 31.15 -3.92 -5.35
N LEU A 197 31.46 -4.69 -4.30
CA LEU A 197 31.43 -4.23 -2.91
C LEU A 197 32.41 -3.08 -2.64
N GLU A 198 33.68 -3.22 -3.03
CA GLU A 198 34.70 -2.19 -2.79
C GLU A 198 34.37 -0.86 -3.48
N TRP A 199 33.85 -0.93 -4.71
CA TRP A 199 33.35 0.24 -5.42
C TRP A 199 32.19 0.92 -4.67
N ALA A 200 31.20 0.13 -4.22
CA ALA A 200 30.05 0.66 -3.50
C ALA A 200 30.43 1.29 -2.14
N LEU A 201 31.37 0.68 -1.41
CA LEU A 201 31.88 1.22 -0.14
C LEU A 201 32.64 2.53 -0.33
N THR A 202 33.40 2.65 -1.41
CA THR A 202 34.15 3.88 -1.73
C THR A 202 33.21 5.00 -2.15
N GLU A 203 32.27 4.72 -3.05
CA GLU A 203 31.33 5.73 -3.56
C GLU A 203 30.37 6.26 -2.48
N LEU A 204 30.01 5.43 -1.50
CA LEU A 204 29.14 5.79 -0.38
C LEU A 204 29.91 6.27 0.86
N ASP A 205 31.25 6.36 0.80
CA ASP A 205 32.12 6.75 1.91
C ASP A 205 31.93 5.89 3.18
N LEU A 206 31.77 4.57 3.00
CA LEU A 206 31.51 3.61 4.06
C LEU A 206 32.74 2.80 4.50
N LEU A 207 33.93 3.16 4.01
CA LEU A 207 35.18 2.44 4.35
C LEU A 207 35.46 2.47 5.87
N HIS A 208 35.10 3.56 6.55
CA HIS A 208 35.32 3.74 7.99
C HIS A 208 34.35 2.94 8.88
N VAL A 209 33.20 2.50 8.36
CA VAL A 209 32.23 1.68 9.10
C VAL A 209 32.36 0.18 8.84
N ARG A 210 33.30 -0.22 7.98
CA ARG A 210 33.48 -1.60 7.52
C ARG A 210 33.59 -2.61 8.66
N ASP A 211 34.32 -2.27 9.72
CA ASP A 211 34.58 -3.17 10.85
C ASP A 211 33.65 -2.97 12.05
N ARG A 212 32.63 -2.10 11.91
CA ARG A 212 31.67 -1.82 12.98
C ARG A 212 30.52 -2.82 12.94
N ASN A 213 29.91 -3.04 14.11
CA ASN A 213 28.68 -3.81 14.23
C ASN A 213 27.47 -2.99 13.79
N VAL A 214 26.49 -3.64 13.16
CA VAL A 214 25.27 -2.97 12.69
C VAL A 214 24.49 -2.29 13.82
N GLU A 215 24.55 -2.83 15.04
CA GLU A 215 23.85 -2.31 16.22
C GLU A 215 24.39 -0.96 16.71
N VAL A 216 25.65 -0.61 16.38
CA VAL A 216 26.30 0.64 16.83
C VAL A 216 26.33 1.71 15.74
N LEU A 217 25.74 1.46 14.58
CA LEU A 217 25.69 2.42 13.48
C LEU A 217 24.70 3.55 13.81
N SER A 218 25.06 4.76 13.40
CA SER A 218 24.14 5.89 13.39
C SER A 218 23.08 5.70 12.31
N GLY A 219 21.95 6.43 12.41
CA GLY A 219 20.87 6.33 11.42
C GLY A 219 21.29 6.70 9.99
N GLY A 220 22.31 7.54 9.82
CA GLY A 220 22.88 7.89 8.52
C GLY A 220 23.74 6.77 7.93
N GLU A 221 24.56 6.12 8.76
CA GLU A 221 25.39 4.97 8.34
C GLU A 221 24.53 3.71 8.06
N LEU A 222 23.39 3.58 8.75
CA LEU A 222 22.45 2.49 8.56
C LEU A 222 21.60 2.63 7.29
N GLN A 223 21.46 3.86 6.79
CA GLN A 223 20.66 4.21 5.61
C GLN A 223 21.48 3.96 4.34
#